data_AF-A0A841PVL6-F1
#
_entry.id   AF-A0A841PVL6-F1
#
_cell.length_a   1.000
_cell.length_b   1.000
_cell.length_c   1.000
_cell.angle_alpha   90.00
_cell.angle_beta   90.00
_cell.angle_gamma   90.00
#
_symmetry.space_group_name_H-M   'P 1'
#
loop_
_entity.id
_entity.type
_entity.pdbx_description
1 polymer ?
#
loop_
_entity_poly.entity_id
_entity_poly.type
_entity_poly.pdbx_seq_one_letter_code
_entity_poly.pdbx_strand_id
1 'polypeptide(L)' 'MDDDMPKREAYSLQRIEDGRSIPVAVFYSKAEALTIIPSLDERYRLMLGDRQIWPNEPSSGRHSGKAN' A
#
# COMPACT_ATOMS: atom_id res chain seq x y z
N MET A 1 25.25 -17.30 -9.29
CA MET A 1 24.39 -16.82 -10.38
C MET A 1 23.15 -16.28 -9.70
N ASP A 2 23.14 -14.96 -9.60
CA ASP A 2 22.06 -14.16 -9.06
C ASP A 2 20.80 -14.50 -9.86
N ASP A 3 19.80 -15.06 -9.16
CA ASP A 3 18.49 -15.31 -9.72
C ASP A 3 17.88 -13.92 -9.98
N ASP A 4 18.15 -13.39 -11.18
CA ASP A 4 17.43 -12.27 -11.80
C ASP A 4 16.02 -12.78 -12.11
N MET A 5 15.29 -13.16 -11.05
CA MET A 5 13.87 -13.37 -11.13
C MET A 5 13.33 -12.00 -11.51
N PRO A 6 12.68 -11.86 -12.69
CA PRO A 6 12.12 -10.58 -13.08
C PRO A 6 11.25 -10.15 -11.91
N LYS A 7 11.56 -8.99 -11.30
CA LYS A 7 10.75 -8.39 -10.23
C LYS A 7 9.34 -8.20 -10.79
N ARG A 8 8.54 -9.26 -10.78
CA ARG A 8 7.14 -9.22 -11.17
C ARG A 8 6.54 -8.27 -10.17
N GLU A 9 6.06 -7.14 -10.68
CA GLU A 9 5.42 -6.11 -9.89
C GLU A 9 4.21 -6.75 -9.20
N ALA A 10 4.40 -7.20 -7.95
CA ALA A 10 3.39 -7.86 -7.15
C ALA A 10 2.88 -6.89 -6.09
N TYR A 11 1.58 -6.91 -5.88
CA TYR A 11 0.92 -6.07 -4.90
C TYR A 11 1.02 -6.73 -3.53
N SER A 12 1.82 -6.18 -2.63
CA SER A 12 1.99 -6.68 -1.27
C SER A 12 1.10 -5.90 -0.31
N LEU A 13 0.14 -6.59 0.31
CA LEU A 13 -0.63 -6.07 1.43
C LEU A 13 0.17 -6.24 2.70
N GLN A 14 0.39 -5.14 3.41
CA GLN A 14 1.02 -5.10 4.71
C GLN A 14 0.05 -4.54 5.74
N ARG A 15 0.10 -5.06 6.97
CA ARG A 15 -0.60 -4.50 8.13
C ARG A 15 0.40 -3.78 9.01
N ILE A 16 0.06 -2.58 9.44
CA ILE A 16 0.82 -1.78 10.39
C ILE A 16 0.30 -2.10 11.78
N GLU A 17 1.12 -2.76 12.60
CA GLU A 17 0.85 -3.04 14.00
C GLU A 17 2.04 -2.59 14.83
N ASP A 18 1.79 -1.76 15.86
CA ASP A 18 2.85 -1.25 16.76
C ASP A 18 4.04 -0.59 16.01
N GLY A 19 3.75 0.14 14.93
CA GLY A 19 4.76 0.76 14.08
C GLY A 19 5.54 -0.20 13.17
N ARG A 20 5.18 -1.49 13.16
CA ARG A 20 5.80 -2.52 12.32
C ARG A 20 4.91 -2.90 11.13
N SER A 21 5.49 -2.96 9.95
CA SER A 21 4.85 -3.52 8.76
C SER A 21 4.94 -5.04 8.74
N ILE A 22 3.80 -5.70 8.79
CA ILE A 22 3.66 -7.15 8.75
C ILE A 22 3.09 -7.54 7.37
N PRO A 23 3.79 -8.34 6.54
CA PRO A 23 3.22 -8.81 5.28
C PRO A 23 2.03 -9.74 5.54
N VAL A 24 0.89 -9.45 4.91
CA VAL A 24 -0.36 -10.20 5.06
C VAL A 24 -0.64 -11.05 3.83
N ALA A 25 -0.55 -10.47 2.63
CA ALA A 25 -0.87 -11.14 1.39
C ALA A 25 -0.10 -10.53 0.21
N VAL A 26 0.07 -11.31 -0.86
CA VAL A 26 0.65 -10.85 -2.13
C VAL A 26 -0.32 -11.17 -3.25
N PHE A 27 -0.67 -10.18 -4.06
CA PHE A 27 -1.52 -10.31 -5.22
C PHE A 27 -0.70 -10.10 -6.50
N TYR A 28 -0.86 -10.99 -7.46
CA TYR A 28 -0.26 -10.85 -8.79
C TYR A 28 -1.17 -10.10 -9.77
N SER A 29 -2.44 -9.89 -9.38
CA SER A 29 -3.43 -9.16 -10.16
C SER A 29 -3.75 -7.81 -9.51
N LYS A 30 -3.63 -6.73 -10.29
CA LYS A 30 -4.06 -5.40 -9.88
C LYS A 30 -5.53 -5.37 -9.46
N ALA A 31 -6.41 -6.01 -10.23
CA ALA A 31 -7.84 -6.01 -9.95
C ALA A 31 -8.17 -6.64 -8.58
N GLU A 32 -7.53 -7.75 -8.25
CA GLU A 32 -7.69 -8.42 -6.94
C GLU A 32 -7.13 -7.55 -5.80
N ALA A 33 -5.95 -6.94 -6.00
CA ALA A 33 -5.36 -6.06 -5.01
C ALA A 33 -6.22 -4.82 -4.72
N LEU A 34 -6.88 -4.27 -5.75
CA LEU A 34 -7.74 -3.10 -5.60
C LEU A 34 -9.12 -3.44 -5.03
N THR A 35 -9.63 -4.66 -5.26
CA THR A 35 -10.97 -5.07 -4.77
C THR A 35 -11.03 -5.15 -3.24
N ILE A 36 -9.89 -5.40 -2.59
CA ILE A 36 -9.81 -5.48 -1.13
C ILE A 36 -9.73 -4.11 -0.45
N ILE A 37 -9.30 -3.06 -1.17
CA ILE A 37 -9.14 -1.70 -0.62
C ILE A 37 -10.35 -1.19 0.16
N PRO A 38 -11.60 -1.28 -0.32
CA PRO A 38 -12.76 -0.82 0.46
C PRO A 38 -12.96 -1.57 1.79
N SER A 39 -12.35 -2.75 1.95
CA SER A 39 -12.37 -3.53 3.18
C SER A 39 -11.14 -3.30 4.06
N LEU A 40 -10.18 -2.49 3.62
CA LEU A 40 -8.97 -2.16 4.37
C LEU A 40 -9.19 -0.91 5.23
N ASP A 41 -8.67 -0.98 6.45
CA ASP A 41 -8.59 0.14 7.39
C ASP A 41 -7.22 0.84 7.29
N GLU A 42 -7.06 2.02 7.91
CA GLU A 42 -5.80 2.80 7.97
C GLU A 42 -4.59 2.00 8.48
N ARG A 43 -4.83 0.90 9.20
CA ARG A 43 -3.80 -0.06 9.64
C ARG A 43 -3.27 -0.94 8.51
N TYR A 44 -3.72 -0.79 7.28
CA TYR A 44 -3.23 -1.55 6.15
C TYR A 44 -2.54 -0.66 5.13
N ARG A 45 -1.60 -1.24 4.39
CA ARG A 45 -0.85 -0.59 3.34
C ARG A 45 -0.75 -1.53 2.16
N LEU A 46 -1.09 -1.04 0.98
CA LEU A 46 -0.88 -1.78 -0.26
C LEU A 46 0.36 -1.22 -0.96
N MET A 47 1.35 -2.08 -1.18
CA MET A 47 2.60 -1.77 -1.88
C MET A 47 2.61 -2.47 -3.23
N LEU A 48 3.20 -1.89 -4.26
CA LEU A 48 3.53 -2.51 -5.54
C LEU A 48 5.04 -2.43 -5.72
N GLY A 49 5.73 -3.53 -5.44
CA GLY A 49 7.19 -3.49 -5.24
C GLY A 49 7.54 -2.51 -4.11
N ASP A 50 8.31 -1.47 -4.43
CA ASP A 50 8.72 -0.42 -3.49
C ASP A 50 7.71 0.74 -3.37
N ARG A 51 6.71 0.79 -4.26
CA ARG A 51 5.77 1.92 -4.35
C ARG A 51 4.52 1.67 -3.50
N GLN A 52 4.20 2.59 -2.58
CA GLN A 52 2.88 2.57 -1.94
C GLN A 52 1.77 2.95 -2.93
N ILE A 53 0.78 2.08 -3.03
CA ILE A 53 -0.45 2.28 -3.82
C ILE A 53 -1.60 2.70 -2.91
N TRP A 54 -1.65 2.18 -1.68
CA TRP A 54 -2.68 2.52 -0.71
C TRP A 54 -2.14 2.61 0.74
N PRO A 55 -2.65 3.51 1.60
CA PRO A 55 -3.49 4.65 1.23
C PRO A 55 -2.78 5.56 0.22
N ASN A 56 -3.52 6.01 -0.81
CA ASN A 56 -3.02 6.93 -1.85
C ASN A 56 -2.99 8.35 -1.30
N GLU A 57 -2.41 8.54 -0.13
CA GLU A 57 -2.16 9.86 0.44
C GLU A 57 -0.69 10.22 0.22
N PRO A 58 -0.34 10.86 -0.91
CA PRO A 58 0.75 11.80 -0.88
C PRO A 58 0.29 13.04 -0.12
N SER A 59 0.87 13.26 1.06
CA SER A 59 0.97 14.55 1.77
C SER A 59 0.58 15.76 0.92
N SER A 60 -0.39 16.57 1.37
CA SER A 60 -0.26 18.03 1.41
C SER A 60 -1.54 18.66 1.93
N GLY A 61 -1.45 19.40 3.05
CA GLY A 61 -1.61 20.85 2.99
C GLY A 61 -2.69 21.43 2.07
N ARG A 62 -3.89 20.85 1.99
CA ARG A 62 -5.04 21.49 1.36
C ARG A 62 -6.00 21.95 2.44
N HIS A 63 -5.84 23.23 2.76
CA HIS A 63 -6.83 24.10 3.41
C HIS A 63 -6.90 24.01 4.94
N SER A 64 -5.86 24.50 5.65
CA SER A 64 -6.19 25.35 6.80
C SER A 64 -6.68 26.68 6.23
N GLY A 65 -7.92 26.64 5.75
CA GLY A 65 -8.70 27.82 5.50
C GLY A 65 -8.86 28.51 6.85
N LYS A 66 -8.18 29.63 7.01
CA LYS A 66 -8.58 30.79 7.80
C LYS A 66 -9.95 30.62 8.50
N ALA A 67 -9.92 30.47 9.82
CA ALA A 67 -11.02 30.69 10.76
C ALA A 67 -10.34 30.85 12.14
N ASN A 68 -10.52 31.90 12.92
CA ASN A 68 -11.33 33.11 12.90
C ASN A 68 -10.55 34.15 13.70
#